data_AF-A0A254RKX0-F1
#
_entry.id   AF-A0A254RKX0-F1
#
_cell.length_a   1.000
_cell.length_b   1.000
_cell.length_c   1.000
_cell.angle_alpha   90.00
_cell.angle_beta   90.00
_cell.angle_gamma   90.00
#
_symmetry.space_group_name_H-M   'P 1'
#
loop_
_entity.id
_entity.type
_entity.pdbx_description
1 polymer ?
#
loop_
_entity_poly.entity_id
_entity_poly.type
_entity_poly.pdbx_seq_one_letter_code
_entity_poly.pdbx_strand_id
1 'polypeptide(L)'
;MTLRYGDALELAKKLRAENEGAGCVLENIVRISIYDDKGDTAALQKAGKYLESCKTAGLWDALRRFEMGFVQGETGHSVKGAMTTRSAAKAFEDSKELEARAFFAIYAYYIDKSFSWVPFKSDNRDLYLATLDSASQKSERFWPLFLTPLIWMHYDKEDFSTGLSLAERGLKRAPNHPVMLQIKADMLYRLKKYDEAAGIYERSAADYLKRTGKSIRYWCSALNLIRIYSDKGDKEKAEAWRKTLDDPKFKELKDWMPGSLMDDLKKRKLL
;
A
#
# COMPACT_ATOMS: atom_id res chain seq x y z
N MET A 1 -14.75 -10.06 7.89
CA MET A 1 -14.33 -11.28 7.14
C MET A 1 -13.22 -11.95 7.93
N THR A 2 -13.33 -13.25 8.21
CA THR A 2 -12.31 -13.98 8.98
C THR A 2 -11.07 -14.18 8.11
N LEU A 3 -9.90 -13.86 8.65
CA LEU A 3 -8.63 -13.98 7.95
C LEU A 3 -8.21 -15.47 7.89
N ARG A 4 -8.06 -16.04 6.69
CA ARG A 4 -7.79 -17.47 6.46
C ARG A 4 -6.35 -17.76 6.04
N TYR A 5 -5.37 -17.21 6.76
CA TYR A 5 -3.96 -17.36 6.38
C TYR A 5 -3.44 -18.80 6.44
N GLY A 6 -3.94 -19.61 7.39
CA GLY A 6 -3.58 -21.03 7.48
C GLY A 6 -3.92 -21.77 6.19
N ASP A 7 -5.15 -21.61 5.71
CA ASP A 7 -5.62 -22.23 4.47
C ASP A 7 -4.83 -21.72 3.25
N ALA A 8 -4.52 -20.42 3.21
CA ALA A 8 -3.71 -19.83 2.13
C ALA A 8 -2.28 -20.37 2.12
N LEU A 9 -1.65 -20.55 3.30
CA LEU A 9 -0.32 -21.17 3.42
C LEU A 9 -0.36 -22.64 2.98
N GLU A 10 -1.36 -23.40 3.39
CA GLU A 10 -1.51 -24.80 2.97
C GLU A 10 -1.73 -24.92 1.47
N LEU A 11 -2.51 -24.03 0.86
CA LEU A 11 -2.68 -23.99 -0.59
C LEU A 11 -1.37 -23.64 -1.30
N ALA A 12 -0.62 -22.65 -0.81
CA ALA A 12 0.68 -22.30 -1.38
C ALA A 12 1.70 -23.46 -1.29
N LYS A 13 1.69 -24.23 -0.20
CA LYS A 13 2.51 -25.44 -0.06
C LYS A 13 2.11 -26.53 -1.05
N LYS A 14 0.82 -26.74 -1.28
CA LYS A 14 0.34 -27.69 -2.31
C LYS A 14 0.81 -27.27 -3.70
N LEU A 15 0.64 -26.00 -4.05
CA LEU A 15 1.13 -25.45 -5.32
C LEU A 15 2.65 -25.56 -5.46
N ARG A 16 3.41 -25.50 -4.37
CA ARG A 16 4.86 -25.69 -4.38
C ARG A 16 5.28 -27.09 -4.85
N ALA A 17 4.45 -28.11 -4.60
CA ALA A 17 4.71 -29.46 -5.09
C ALA A 17 4.57 -29.56 -6.63
N GLU A 18 3.72 -28.72 -7.22
CA GLU A 18 3.48 -28.66 -8.67
C GLU A 18 4.44 -27.68 -9.37
N ASN A 19 4.73 -26.55 -8.72
CA ASN A 19 5.62 -25.50 -9.20
C ASN A 19 6.37 -24.88 -8.01
N GLU A 20 7.63 -25.30 -7.82
CA GLU A 20 8.47 -24.90 -6.69
C GLU A 20 8.54 -23.36 -6.56
N GLY A 21 8.73 -22.66 -7.68
CA GLY A 21 8.85 -21.21 -7.72
C GLY A 21 7.56 -20.48 -7.38
N ALA A 22 6.46 -20.84 -8.03
CA ALA A 22 5.16 -20.19 -7.83
C ALA A 22 4.66 -20.40 -6.39
N GLY A 23 4.72 -21.63 -5.88
CA GLY A 23 4.33 -21.91 -4.49
C GLY A 23 5.19 -21.18 -3.48
N CYS A 24 6.51 -21.08 -3.71
CA CYS A 24 7.42 -20.31 -2.86
C CYS A 24 7.07 -18.81 -2.82
N VAL A 25 6.78 -18.20 -3.98
CA VAL A 25 6.37 -16.78 -4.04
C VAL A 25 5.04 -16.57 -3.32
N LEU A 26 4.03 -17.40 -3.60
CA LEU A 26 2.70 -17.28 -2.99
C LEU A 26 2.74 -17.48 -1.47
N GLU A 27 3.54 -18.42 -0.96
CA GLU A 27 3.71 -18.61 0.48
C GLU A 27 4.22 -17.33 1.16
N ASN A 28 5.15 -16.62 0.50
CA ASN A 28 5.73 -15.40 1.04
C ASN A 28 4.81 -14.18 0.86
N ILE A 29 3.98 -14.13 -0.18
CA ILE A 29 2.88 -13.14 -0.29
C ILE A 29 1.91 -13.28 0.89
N VAL A 30 1.60 -14.51 1.31
CA VAL A 30 0.76 -14.73 2.50
C VAL A 30 1.44 -14.18 3.76
N ARG A 31 2.75 -14.35 3.91
CA ARG A 31 3.51 -13.79 5.05
C ARG A 31 3.51 -12.26 5.06
N ILE A 32 3.70 -11.64 3.91
CA ILE A 32 3.60 -10.19 3.73
C ILE A 32 2.19 -9.70 4.10
N SER A 33 1.16 -10.45 3.71
CA SER A 33 -0.24 -10.13 4.07
C SER A 33 -0.50 -10.24 5.58
N ILE A 34 0.13 -11.21 6.27
CA ILE A 34 0.05 -11.33 7.74
C ILE A 34 0.72 -10.12 8.41
N TYR A 35 1.87 -9.68 7.91
CA TYR A 35 2.49 -8.43 8.36
C TYR A 35 1.54 -7.24 8.17
N ASP A 36 0.96 -7.11 6.99
CA ASP A 36 0.12 -5.94 6.66
C ASP A 36 -1.14 -5.84 7.53
N ASP A 37 -1.78 -6.96 7.83
CA ASP A 37 -3.00 -6.99 8.64
C ASP A 37 -2.73 -7.02 10.15
N LYS A 38 -1.74 -7.81 10.60
CA LYS A 38 -1.48 -8.06 12.04
C LYS A 38 -0.30 -7.29 12.61
N GLY A 39 0.58 -6.72 11.79
CA GLY A 39 1.85 -6.17 12.23
C GLY A 39 2.89 -7.23 12.61
N ASP A 40 2.80 -8.43 12.04
CA ASP A 40 3.76 -9.52 12.30
C ASP A 40 5.08 -9.27 11.54
N THR A 41 6.00 -8.56 12.19
CA THR A 41 7.30 -8.19 11.63
C THR A 41 8.21 -9.40 11.39
N ALA A 42 8.05 -10.48 12.18
CA ALA A 42 8.78 -11.72 11.98
C ALA A 42 8.33 -12.44 10.71
N ALA A 43 7.03 -12.42 10.39
CA ALA A 43 6.52 -12.93 9.11
C ALA A 43 7.12 -12.18 7.92
N LEU A 44 7.23 -10.84 8.00
CA LEU A 44 7.85 -10.02 6.96
C LEU A 44 9.33 -10.36 6.75
N GLN A 45 10.12 -10.45 7.83
CA GLN A 45 11.53 -10.82 7.76
C GLN A 45 11.72 -12.22 7.15
N LYS A 46 10.86 -13.16 7.55
CA LYS A 46 10.85 -14.52 6.99
C LYS A 46 10.52 -14.50 5.49
N ALA A 47 9.57 -13.67 5.06
CA ALA A 47 9.24 -13.50 3.66
C ALA A 47 10.45 -13.03 2.84
N GLY A 48 11.16 -12.00 3.31
CA GLY A 48 12.36 -11.48 2.65
C GLY A 48 13.42 -12.55 2.45
N LYS A 49 13.76 -13.28 3.53
CA LYS A 49 14.76 -14.36 3.49
C LYS A 49 14.40 -15.44 2.47
N TYR A 50 13.14 -15.88 2.41
CA TYR A 50 12.75 -16.95 1.50
C TYR A 50 12.62 -16.49 0.05
N LEU A 51 12.14 -15.26 -0.19
CA LEU A 51 12.05 -14.67 -1.53
C LEU A 51 13.43 -14.59 -2.22
N GLU A 52 14.52 -14.42 -1.47
CA GLU A 52 15.88 -14.48 -2.03
C GLU A 52 16.25 -15.86 -2.57
N SER A 53 15.71 -16.93 -1.97
CA SER A 53 16.00 -18.33 -2.31
C SER A 53 14.99 -19.00 -3.24
N CYS A 54 13.85 -18.38 -3.51
CA CYS A 54 12.83 -18.97 -4.39
C CYS A 54 13.38 -19.09 -5.82
N LYS A 55 13.34 -20.31 -6.38
CA LYS A 55 13.73 -20.57 -7.77
C LYS A 55 12.60 -20.19 -8.72
N THR A 56 12.69 -19.03 -9.34
CA THR A 56 11.64 -18.51 -10.22
C THR A 56 12.17 -18.15 -11.61
N ALA A 57 11.29 -18.14 -12.60
CA ALA A 57 11.57 -17.68 -13.97
C ALA A 57 10.37 -16.90 -14.53
N GLY A 58 10.62 -16.10 -15.57
CA GLY A 58 9.60 -15.33 -16.26
C GLY A 58 8.77 -14.44 -15.32
N LEU A 59 7.44 -14.50 -15.47
CA LEU A 59 6.49 -13.71 -14.67
C LEU A 59 6.60 -13.96 -13.16
N TRP A 60 6.92 -15.18 -12.75
CA TRP A 60 7.11 -15.49 -11.33
C TRP A 60 8.37 -14.84 -10.76
N ASP A 61 9.41 -14.65 -11.57
CA ASP A 61 10.60 -13.90 -11.13
C ASP A 61 10.31 -12.40 -11.01
N ALA A 62 9.52 -11.85 -11.94
CA ALA A 62 9.05 -10.48 -11.82
C ALA A 62 8.23 -10.29 -10.52
N LEU A 63 7.23 -11.14 -10.26
CA LEU A 63 6.43 -11.05 -9.04
C LEU A 63 7.28 -11.23 -7.78
N ARG A 64 8.19 -12.20 -7.75
CA ARG A 64 9.13 -12.39 -6.64
C ARG A 64 9.93 -11.12 -6.35
N ARG A 65 10.44 -10.45 -7.38
CA ARG A 65 11.18 -9.19 -7.24
C ARG A 65 10.30 -8.04 -6.77
N PHE A 66 9.03 -7.96 -7.21
CA PHE A 66 8.08 -6.98 -6.68
C PHE A 66 7.93 -7.11 -5.17
N GLU A 67 7.63 -8.32 -4.69
CA GLU A 67 7.47 -8.60 -3.25
C GLU A 67 8.78 -8.38 -2.48
N MET A 68 9.91 -8.79 -3.05
CA MET A 68 11.22 -8.56 -2.43
C MET A 68 11.55 -7.06 -2.31
N GLY A 69 11.18 -6.25 -3.32
CA GLY A 69 11.33 -4.81 -3.26
C GLY A 69 10.49 -4.16 -2.17
N PHE A 70 9.25 -4.63 -1.98
CA PHE A 70 8.39 -4.23 -0.87
C PHE A 70 9.03 -4.55 0.49
N VAL A 71 9.45 -5.81 0.70
CA VAL A 71 10.09 -6.22 1.97
C VAL A 71 11.35 -5.40 2.25
N GLN A 72 12.17 -5.14 1.23
CA GLN A 72 13.36 -4.28 1.37
C GLN A 72 12.98 -2.86 1.80
N GLY A 73 11.92 -2.28 1.24
CA GLY A 73 11.42 -0.96 1.64
C GLY A 73 10.98 -0.92 3.11
N GLU A 74 10.13 -1.87 3.52
CA GLU A 74 9.61 -1.97 4.88
C GLU A 74 10.69 -2.28 5.93
N THR A 75 11.80 -2.89 5.51
CA THR A 75 12.94 -3.21 6.41
C THR A 75 14.05 -2.16 6.38
N GLY A 76 13.76 -0.94 5.91
CA GLY A 76 14.67 0.20 5.96
C GLY A 76 15.65 0.32 4.79
N HIS A 77 15.55 -0.56 3.78
CA HIS A 77 16.41 -0.55 2.58
C HIS A 77 15.69 0.12 1.39
N SER A 78 15.08 1.28 1.61
CA SER A 78 14.17 1.96 0.66
C SER A 78 14.74 2.13 -0.75
N VAL A 79 16.01 2.55 -0.90
CA VAL A 79 16.66 2.71 -2.21
C VAL A 79 16.82 1.37 -2.92
N LYS A 80 17.27 0.34 -2.21
CA LYS A 80 17.41 -1.03 -2.75
C LYS A 80 16.05 -1.58 -3.15
N GLY A 81 15.04 -1.39 -2.30
CA GLY A 81 13.65 -1.78 -2.57
C GLY A 81 13.12 -1.16 -3.85
N ALA A 82 13.26 0.17 -3.99
CA ALA A 82 12.86 0.89 -5.20
C ALA A 82 13.56 0.36 -6.46
N MET A 83 14.87 0.08 -6.39
CA MET A 83 15.63 -0.47 -7.51
C MET A 83 15.21 -1.90 -7.87
N THR A 84 14.91 -2.75 -6.87
CA THR A 84 14.40 -4.11 -7.08
C THR A 84 13.02 -4.09 -7.74
N THR A 85 12.09 -3.28 -7.23
CA THR A 85 10.75 -3.10 -7.82
C THR A 85 10.83 -2.56 -9.24
N ARG A 86 11.73 -1.61 -9.50
CA ARG A 86 12.04 -1.11 -10.85
C ARG A 86 12.49 -2.23 -11.78
N SER A 87 13.43 -3.07 -11.35
CA SER A 87 13.90 -4.20 -12.15
C SER A 87 12.78 -5.19 -12.45
N ALA A 88 11.86 -5.39 -11.52
CA ALA A 88 10.69 -6.25 -11.72
C ALA A 88 9.74 -5.68 -12.78
N ALA A 89 9.42 -4.38 -12.69
CA ALA A 89 8.51 -3.71 -13.61
C ALA A 89 8.99 -3.75 -15.06
N LYS A 90 10.31 -3.64 -15.29
CA LYS A 90 10.92 -3.74 -16.63
C LYS A 90 10.66 -5.06 -17.34
N ALA A 91 10.37 -6.15 -16.62
CA ALA A 91 9.99 -7.42 -17.25
C ALA A 91 8.68 -7.30 -18.06
N PHE A 92 7.92 -6.22 -17.88
CA PHE A 92 6.65 -5.96 -18.54
C PHE A 92 6.70 -4.85 -19.61
N GLU A 93 7.86 -4.25 -19.86
CA GLU A 93 8.02 -3.06 -20.71
C GLU A 93 7.46 -3.28 -22.13
N ASP A 94 7.79 -4.42 -22.76
CA ASP A 94 7.37 -4.74 -24.13
C ASP A 94 6.08 -5.59 -24.21
N SER A 95 5.40 -5.80 -23.08
CA SER A 95 4.21 -6.66 -23.07
C SER A 95 3.04 -6.01 -23.80
N LYS A 96 2.30 -6.81 -24.58
CA LYS A 96 1.04 -6.37 -25.21
C LYS A 96 -0.16 -6.46 -24.26
N GLU A 97 -0.05 -7.32 -23.24
CA GLU A 97 -1.11 -7.56 -22.26
C GLU A 97 -1.39 -6.33 -21.40
N LEU A 98 -2.66 -5.97 -21.25
CA LEU A 98 -3.06 -4.74 -20.56
C LEU A 98 -2.55 -4.67 -19.12
N GLU A 99 -2.69 -5.76 -18.36
CA GLU A 99 -2.29 -5.79 -16.95
C GLU A 99 -0.77 -5.70 -16.80
N ALA A 100 0.00 -6.35 -17.68
CA ALA A 100 1.45 -6.23 -17.70
C ALA A 100 1.89 -4.78 -17.99
N ARG A 101 1.28 -4.14 -19.02
CA ARG A 101 1.52 -2.71 -19.30
C ARG A 101 1.14 -1.83 -18.11
N ALA A 102 0.08 -2.15 -17.39
CA ALA A 102 -0.32 -1.42 -16.20
C ALA A 102 0.69 -1.56 -15.06
N PHE A 103 1.24 -2.77 -14.81
CA PHE A 103 2.35 -2.95 -13.87
C PHE A 103 3.58 -2.12 -14.24
N PHE A 104 3.93 -2.07 -15.53
CA PHE A 104 5.01 -1.21 -16.02
C PHE A 104 4.70 0.28 -15.84
N ALA A 105 3.46 0.71 -16.16
CA ALA A 105 3.02 2.09 -16.11
C ALA A 105 3.16 2.73 -14.71
N ILE A 106 2.93 1.96 -13.63
CA ILE A 106 3.15 2.42 -12.25
C ILE A 106 4.55 2.99 -12.09
N TYR A 107 5.55 2.26 -12.59
CA TYR A 107 6.95 2.62 -12.48
C TYR A 107 7.36 3.67 -13.52
N ALA A 108 6.96 3.50 -14.77
CA ALA A 108 7.35 4.37 -15.88
C ALA A 108 6.91 5.83 -15.65
N TYR A 109 5.75 6.05 -15.01
CA TYR A 109 5.28 7.37 -14.63
C TYR A 109 6.28 8.17 -13.79
N TYR A 110 6.84 7.55 -12.74
CA TYR A 110 7.78 8.25 -11.85
C TYR A 110 9.14 8.48 -12.52
N ILE A 111 9.53 7.62 -13.47
CA ILE A 111 10.73 7.82 -14.27
C ILE A 111 10.57 9.01 -15.19
N ASP A 112 9.46 9.11 -15.91
CA ASP A 112 9.21 10.26 -16.78
C ASP A 112 9.08 11.55 -15.97
N LYS A 113 8.43 11.51 -14.79
CA LYS A 113 8.44 12.64 -13.85
C LYS A 113 9.85 13.08 -13.46
N SER A 114 10.72 12.13 -13.09
CA SER A 114 12.09 12.40 -12.62
C SER A 114 13.03 12.96 -13.69
N PHE A 115 12.77 12.63 -14.97
CA PHE A 115 13.57 13.08 -16.11
C PHE A 115 12.81 14.10 -16.99
N SER A 116 11.74 14.69 -16.48
CA SER A 116 10.93 15.68 -17.22
C SER A 116 11.69 16.96 -17.60
N TRP A 117 12.79 17.24 -16.91
CA TRP A 117 13.69 18.37 -17.20
C TRP A 117 14.67 18.11 -18.35
N VAL A 118 14.83 16.85 -18.80
CA VAL A 118 15.79 16.48 -19.84
C VAL A 118 15.24 16.89 -21.21
N PRO A 119 15.93 17.77 -21.96
CA PRO A 119 15.49 18.13 -23.31
C PRO A 119 15.47 16.89 -24.20
N PHE A 120 14.47 16.81 -25.10
CA PHE A 120 14.23 15.71 -26.06
C PHE A 120 13.69 14.41 -25.48
N LYS A 121 13.42 14.32 -24.18
CA LYS A 121 12.68 13.18 -23.63
C LYS A 121 11.17 13.41 -23.78
N SER A 122 10.46 12.46 -24.39
CA SER A 122 9.00 12.45 -24.44
C SER A 122 8.41 12.24 -23.05
N ASP A 123 7.39 13.03 -22.69
CA ASP A 123 6.61 12.82 -21.47
C ASP A 123 5.39 11.95 -21.76
N ASN A 124 5.41 10.69 -21.31
CA ASN A 124 4.33 9.73 -21.55
C ASN A 124 3.40 9.57 -20.35
N ARG A 125 3.45 10.47 -19.36
CA ARG A 125 2.69 10.32 -18.11
C ARG A 125 1.19 10.20 -18.32
N ASP A 126 0.60 10.95 -19.24
CA ASP A 126 -0.84 10.84 -19.52
C ASP A 126 -1.22 9.48 -20.10
N LEU A 127 -0.35 8.88 -20.94
CA LEU A 127 -0.54 7.52 -21.45
C LEU A 127 -0.50 6.48 -20.32
N TYR A 128 0.42 6.64 -19.36
CA TYR A 128 0.50 5.75 -18.20
C TYR A 128 -0.74 5.86 -17.31
N LEU A 129 -1.25 7.08 -17.06
CA LEU A 129 -2.48 7.29 -16.32
C LEU A 129 -3.68 6.63 -17.03
N ALA A 130 -3.80 6.81 -18.35
CA ALA A 130 -4.86 6.16 -19.15
C ALA A 130 -4.76 4.63 -19.13
N THR A 131 -3.54 4.09 -19.15
CA THR A 131 -3.29 2.64 -19.06
C THR A 131 -3.73 2.10 -17.70
N LEU A 132 -3.37 2.77 -16.61
CA LEU A 132 -3.77 2.41 -15.25
C LEU A 132 -5.30 2.50 -15.08
N ASP A 133 -5.92 3.54 -15.61
CA ASP A 133 -7.37 3.72 -15.54
C ASP A 133 -8.09 2.57 -16.27
N SER A 134 -7.71 2.28 -17.51
CA SER A 134 -8.28 1.16 -18.28
C SER A 134 -8.05 -0.17 -17.58
N ALA A 135 -6.87 -0.42 -17.02
CA ALA A 135 -6.58 -1.68 -16.33
C ALA A 135 -7.36 -1.81 -15.01
N SER A 136 -7.52 -0.71 -14.26
CA SER A 136 -8.31 -0.71 -13.03
C SER A 136 -9.80 -1.00 -13.26
N GLN A 137 -10.31 -0.69 -14.45
CA GLN A 137 -11.70 -0.98 -14.80
C GLN A 137 -11.87 -2.42 -15.33
N LYS A 138 -10.93 -2.89 -16.17
CA LYS A 138 -11.06 -4.16 -16.87
C LYS A 138 -10.49 -5.37 -16.12
N SER A 139 -9.54 -5.15 -15.22
CA SER A 139 -8.92 -6.23 -14.45
C SER A 139 -9.94 -6.88 -13.51
N GLU A 140 -10.07 -8.20 -13.57
CA GLU A 140 -10.90 -8.95 -12.64
C GLU A 140 -10.26 -9.05 -11.26
N ARG A 141 -8.93 -9.20 -11.21
CA ARG A 141 -8.19 -9.59 -10.01
C ARG A 141 -7.32 -8.47 -9.45
N PHE A 142 -6.61 -7.76 -10.32
CA PHE A 142 -5.57 -6.79 -9.95
C PHE A 142 -6.04 -5.34 -10.00
N TRP A 143 -7.34 -5.11 -10.18
CA TRP A 143 -7.88 -3.74 -10.23
C TRP A 143 -7.44 -2.83 -9.07
N PRO A 144 -7.32 -3.28 -7.80
CA PRO A 144 -6.89 -2.38 -6.72
C PRO A 144 -5.41 -2.00 -6.87
N LEU A 145 -4.59 -2.88 -7.45
CA LEU A 145 -3.16 -2.63 -7.70
C LEU A 145 -2.94 -1.58 -8.78
N PHE A 146 -3.89 -1.40 -9.70
CA PHE A 146 -3.82 -0.35 -10.72
C PHE A 146 -4.53 0.94 -10.28
N LEU A 147 -5.66 0.80 -9.59
CA LEU A 147 -6.43 1.94 -9.10
C LEU A 147 -5.67 2.73 -8.03
N THR A 148 -5.00 2.04 -7.10
CA THR A 148 -4.32 2.69 -5.97
C THR A 148 -3.19 3.63 -6.44
N PRO A 149 -2.23 3.20 -7.28
CA PRO A 149 -1.22 4.11 -7.83
C PRO A 149 -1.82 5.24 -8.65
N LEU A 150 -2.87 4.97 -9.46
CA LEU A 150 -3.56 6.03 -10.20
C LEU A 150 -4.06 7.14 -9.26
N ILE A 151 -4.72 6.77 -8.15
CA ILE A 151 -5.18 7.73 -7.14
C ILE A 151 -4.00 8.51 -6.54
N TRP A 152 -2.93 7.83 -6.15
CA TRP A 152 -1.75 8.49 -5.58
C TRP A 152 -1.04 9.41 -6.58
N MET A 153 -1.06 9.10 -7.87
CA MET A 153 -0.53 9.98 -8.92
C MET A 153 -1.38 11.24 -9.10
N HIS A 154 -2.71 11.17 -8.92
CA HIS A 154 -3.57 12.35 -8.86
C HIS A 154 -3.34 13.15 -7.56
N TYR A 155 -3.15 12.46 -6.43
CA TYR A 155 -2.79 13.10 -5.16
C TYR A 155 -1.48 13.90 -5.26
N ASP A 156 -0.47 13.34 -5.94
CA ASP A 156 0.81 14.00 -6.25
C ASP A 156 0.64 15.27 -7.09
N LYS A 157 -0.42 15.35 -7.89
CA LYS A 157 -0.81 16.52 -8.69
C LYS A 157 -1.75 17.48 -7.93
N GLU A 158 -1.97 17.21 -6.65
CA GLU A 158 -2.95 17.89 -5.78
C GLU A 158 -4.41 17.83 -6.27
N ASP A 159 -4.70 16.88 -7.17
CA ASP A 159 -6.05 16.64 -7.70
C ASP A 159 -6.80 15.64 -6.80
N PHE A 160 -7.08 16.08 -5.57
CA PHE A 160 -7.75 15.25 -4.56
C PHE A 160 -9.19 14.92 -4.92
N SER A 161 -9.85 15.77 -5.73
CA SER A 161 -11.22 15.54 -6.21
C SER A 161 -11.29 14.32 -7.13
N THR A 162 -10.37 14.20 -8.09
CA THR A 162 -10.29 13.00 -8.94
C THR A 162 -9.86 11.79 -8.12
N GLY A 163 -8.89 11.94 -7.22
CA GLY A 163 -8.48 10.87 -6.30
C GLY A 163 -9.65 10.32 -5.46
N LEU A 164 -10.51 11.20 -4.95
CA LEU A 164 -11.72 10.84 -4.20
C LEU A 164 -12.72 10.09 -5.09
N SER A 165 -13.00 10.60 -6.29
CA SER A 165 -13.93 9.96 -7.24
C SER A 165 -13.47 8.54 -7.63
N LEU A 166 -12.17 8.37 -7.86
CA LEU A 166 -11.55 7.08 -8.16
C LEU A 166 -11.65 6.11 -6.97
N ALA A 167 -11.38 6.59 -5.74
CA ALA A 167 -11.55 5.78 -4.52
C ALA A 167 -13.00 5.32 -4.36
N GLU A 168 -13.97 6.21 -4.59
CA GLU A 168 -15.39 5.89 -4.55
C GLU A 168 -15.80 4.90 -5.65
N ARG A 169 -15.21 4.98 -6.84
CA ARG A 169 -15.37 3.96 -7.89
C ARG A 169 -14.90 2.58 -7.42
N GLY A 170 -13.74 2.51 -6.76
CA GLY A 170 -13.25 1.28 -6.15
C GLY A 170 -14.21 0.73 -5.09
N LEU A 171 -14.75 1.60 -4.24
CA LEU A 171 -15.72 1.25 -3.20
C LEU A 171 -17.08 0.81 -3.77
N LYS A 172 -17.52 1.32 -4.92
CA LYS A 172 -18.72 0.77 -5.61
C LYS A 172 -18.54 -0.71 -5.98
N ARG A 173 -17.32 -1.11 -6.36
CA ARG A 173 -16.99 -2.51 -6.68
C ARG A 173 -16.76 -3.36 -5.42
N ALA A 174 -16.15 -2.79 -4.39
CA ALA A 174 -15.87 -3.46 -3.13
C ALA A 174 -16.12 -2.52 -1.94
N PRO A 175 -17.36 -2.45 -1.42
CA PRO A 175 -17.78 -1.43 -0.43
C PRO A 175 -17.00 -1.40 0.88
N ASN A 176 -16.44 -2.54 1.28
CA ASN A 176 -15.70 -2.69 2.53
C ASN A 176 -14.19 -2.88 2.30
N HIS A 177 -13.66 -2.47 1.13
CA HIS A 177 -12.24 -2.62 0.84
C HIS A 177 -11.41 -1.68 1.72
N PRO A 178 -10.56 -2.21 2.64
CA PRO A 178 -9.93 -1.40 3.69
C PRO A 178 -9.01 -0.31 3.12
N VAL A 179 -8.19 -0.65 2.12
CA VAL A 179 -7.28 0.31 1.47
C VAL A 179 -8.05 1.44 0.77
N MET A 180 -9.14 1.14 0.07
CA MET A 180 -9.93 2.18 -0.62
C MET A 180 -10.65 3.10 0.34
N LEU A 181 -11.09 2.59 1.50
CA LEU A 181 -11.65 3.42 2.57
C LEU A 181 -10.59 4.38 3.13
N GLN A 182 -9.38 3.89 3.41
CA GLN A 182 -8.27 4.73 3.89
C GLN A 182 -7.91 5.81 2.87
N ILE A 183 -7.75 5.43 1.60
CA ILE A 183 -7.47 6.38 0.51
C ILE A 183 -8.58 7.43 0.42
N LYS A 184 -9.86 7.03 0.48
CA LYS A 184 -10.98 7.98 0.52
C LYS A 184 -10.83 8.96 1.69
N ALA A 185 -10.48 8.48 2.88
CA ALA A 185 -10.27 9.34 4.05
C ALA A 185 -9.11 10.32 3.86
N ASP A 186 -8.00 9.90 3.27
CA ASP A 186 -6.87 10.76 2.93
C ASP A 186 -7.27 11.87 1.93
N MET A 187 -8.04 11.53 0.89
CA MET A 187 -8.54 12.54 -0.06
C MET A 187 -9.50 13.52 0.62
N LEU A 188 -10.44 13.03 1.43
CA LEU A 188 -11.37 13.86 2.20
C LEU A 188 -10.62 14.81 3.15
N TYR A 189 -9.58 14.31 3.81
CA TYR A 189 -8.72 15.12 4.67
C TYR A 189 -8.04 16.26 3.90
N ARG A 190 -7.45 15.98 2.72
CA ARG A 190 -6.85 17.02 1.87
C ARG A 190 -7.87 18.04 1.37
N LEU A 191 -9.11 17.60 1.16
CA LEU A 191 -10.26 18.46 0.82
C LEU A 191 -10.89 19.17 2.05
N LYS A 192 -10.27 19.08 3.23
CA LYS A 192 -10.72 19.67 4.50
C LYS A 192 -12.09 19.18 4.98
N LYS A 193 -12.54 18.02 4.49
CA LYS A 193 -13.75 17.33 4.94
C LYS A 193 -13.44 16.47 6.16
N TYR A 194 -13.05 17.13 7.25
CA TYR A 194 -12.44 16.48 8.42
C TYR A 194 -13.37 15.49 9.13
N ASP A 195 -14.67 15.79 9.24
CA ASP A 195 -15.63 14.91 9.90
C ASP A 195 -15.81 13.58 9.16
N GLU A 196 -15.92 13.63 7.83
CA GLU A 196 -16.04 12.43 7.01
C GLU A 196 -14.76 11.59 7.06
N ALA A 197 -13.60 12.25 6.98
CA ALA A 197 -12.29 11.59 7.06
C ALA A 197 -12.08 10.92 8.43
N ALA A 198 -12.33 11.64 9.52
CA ALA A 198 -12.23 11.12 10.88
C ALA A 198 -13.16 9.93 11.09
N GLY A 199 -14.42 10.03 10.67
CA GLY A 199 -15.39 8.95 10.82
C GLY A 199 -14.96 7.66 10.11
N ILE A 200 -14.25 7.74 8.98
CA ILE A 200 -13.68 6.55 8.33
C ILE A 200 -12.54 5.95 9.16
N TYR A 201 -11.59 6.76 9.64
CA TYR A 201 -10.48 6.26 10.43
C TYR A 201 -10.90 5.73 11.80
N GLU A 202 -11.92 6.30 12.44
CA GLU A 202 -12.48 5.77 13.69
C GLU A 202 -13.08 4.38 13.48
N ARG A 203 -13.85 4.19 12.41
CA ARG A 203 -14.37 2.86 12.03
C ARG A 203 -13.25 1.89 11.69
N SER A 204 -12.22 2.35 10.96
CA SER A 204 -11.02 1.55 10.64
C SER A 204 -10.31 1.09 11.92
N ALA A 205 -10.05 2.01 12.86
CA ALA A 205 -9.43 1.70 14.14
C ALA A 205 -10.27 0.68 14.94
N ALA A 206 -11.59 0.86 15.02
CA ALA A 206 -12.48 -0.07 15.70
C ALA A 206 -12.48 -1.47 15.05
N ASP A 207 -12.50 -1.56 13.71
CA ASP A 207 -12.47 -2.83 12.98
C ASP A 207 -11.14 -3.57 13.19
N TYR A 208 -10.00 -2.88 13.07
CA TYR A 208 -8.68 -3.49 13.33
C TYR A 208 -8.53 -3.92 14.78
N LEU A 209 -8.98 -3.10 15.74
CA LEU A 209 -8.94 -3.47 17.15
C LEU A 209 -9.70 -4.78 17.40
N LYS A 210 -10.87 -4.96 16.76
CA LYS A 210 -11.67 -6.18 16.86
C LYS A 210 -11.04 -7.38 16.14
N ARG A 211 -10.50 -7.18 14.93
CA ARG A 211 -10.03 -8.27 14.06
C ARG A 211 -8.61 -8.73 14.35
N THR A 212 -7.73 -7.78 14.66
CA THR A 212 -6.28 -7.98 14.73
C THR A 212 -5.66 -7.38 16.00
N GLY A 213 -6.46 -6.71 16.84
CA GLY A 213 -5.95 -5.97 17.99
C GLY A 213 -5.26 -4.66 17.57
N LYS A 214 -4.40 -4.16 18.46
CA LYS A 214 -3.58 -2.95 18.25
C LYS A 214 -2.42 -3.20 17.28
N SER A 215 -2.74 -3.55 16.04
CA SER A 215 -1.79 -3.81 14.94
C SER A 215 -1.23 -2.51 14.35
N ILE A 216 -0.29 -2.63 13.41
CA ILE A 216 0.25 -1.47 12.67
C ILE A 216 -0.87 -0.64 12.04
N ARG A 217 -1.89 -1.28 11.46
CA ARG A 217 -3.03 -0.59 10.83
C ARG A 217 -3.94 0.15 11.81
N TYR A 218 -4.11 -0.39 13.02
CA TYR A 218 -4.78 0.32 14.11
C TYR A 218 -4.03 1.60 14.47
N TRP A 219 -2.70 1.51 14.66
CA TRP A 219 -1.88 2.67 15.01
C TRP A 219 -1.80 3.70 13.89
N CYS A 220 -1.74 3.27 12.62
CA CYS A 220 -1.86 4.17 11.47
C CYS A 220 -3.19 4.94 11.50
N SER A 221 -4.29 4.30 11.89
CA SER A 221 -5.59 4.98 12.04
C SER A 221 -5.56 5.98 13.20
N ALA A 222 -5.00 5.62 14.35
CA ALA A 222 -4.84 6.52 15.50
C ALA A 222 -3.99 7.76 15.17
N LEU A 223 -2.84 7.58 14.52
CA LEU A 223 -1.96 8.66 14.09
C LEU A 223 -2.65 9.61 13.10
N ASN A 224 -3.43 9.07 12.15
CA ASN A 224 -4.24 9.88 11.25
C ASN A 224 -5.33 10.66 11.99
N LEU A 225 -5.99 10.08 13.00
CA LEU A 225 -7.01 10.75 13.80
C LEU A 225 -6.44 11.91 14.61
N ILE A 226 -5.23 11.77 15.17
CA ILE A 226 -4.51 12.88 15.82
C ILE A 226 -4.34 14.04 14.84
N ARG A 227 -3.82 13.74 13.64
CA ARG A 227 -3.61 14.73 12.58
C ARG A 227 -4.91 15.44 12.19
N ILE A 228 -5.95 14.66 11.88
CA ILE A 228 -7.24 15.16 11.40
C ILE A 228 -7.92 16.02 12.46
N TYR A 229 -8.01 15.54 13.70
CA TYR A 229 -8.67 16.29 14.77
C TYR A 229 -7.90 17.56 15.15
N SER A 230 -6.57 17.52 15.09
CA SER A 230 -5.75 18.72 15.26
C SER A 230 -6.06 19.78 14.18
N ASP A 231 -6.11 19.39 12.90
CA ASP A 231 -6.42 20.31 11.80
C ASP A 231 -7.87 20.82 11.81
N LYS A 232 -8.81 19.99 12.30
CA LYS A 232 -10.20 20.39 12.54
C LYS A 232 -10.33 21.44 13.66
N GLY A 233 -9.34 21.53 14.56
CA GLY A 233 -9.39 22.36 15.77
C GLY A 233 -10.01 21.66 16.99
N ASP A 234 -10.31 20.37 16.88
CA ASP A 234 -10.86 19.54 17.96
C ASP A 234 -9.71 19.00 18.83
N LYS A 235 -9.16 19.88 19.67
CA LYS A 235 -7.99 19.60 20.52
C LYS A 235 -8.27 18.47 21.52
N GLU A 236 -9.51 18.36 22.00
CA GLU A 236 -9.89 17.34 22.97
C GLU A 236 -9.79 15.94 22.36
N LYS A 237 -10.38 15.73 21.17
CA LYS A 237 -10.28 14.44 20.47
C LYS A 237 -8.88 14.14 20.00
N ALA A 238 -8.14 15.14 19.51
CA ALA A 238 -6.74 14.96 19.12
C ALA A 238 -5.92 14.46 20.31
N GLU A 239 -6.09 15.07 21.49
CA GLU A 239 -5.41 14.67 22.72
C GLU A 239 -5.84 13.29 23.22
N ALA A 240 -7.13 12.96 23.12
CA ALA A 240 -7.63 11.64 23.48
C ALA A 240 -6.95 10.54 22.65
N TRP A 241 -6.81 10.74 21.33
CA TRP A 241 -6.07 9.82 20.48
C TRP A 241 -4.57 9.83 20.75
N ARG A 242 -3.97 10.98 21.04
CA ARG A 242 -2.54 11.09 21.37
C ARG A 242 -2.17 10.28 22.61
N LYS A 243 -3.00 10.32 23.66
CA LYS A 243 -2.82 9.49 24.88
C LYS A 243 -2.82 7.99 24.61
N THR A 244 -3.44 7.53 23.52
CA THR A 244 -3.39 6.10 23.17
C THR A 244 -1.98 5.64 22.78
N LEU A 245 -1.11 6.57 22.38
CA LEU A 245 0.28 6.27 22.00
C LEU A 245 1.18 5.95 23.21
N ASP A 246 0.72 6.17 24.44
CA ASP A 246 1.47 5.77 25.64
C ASP A 246 1.48 4.24 25.85
N ASP A 247 0.64 3.51 25.11
CA ASP A 247 0.54 2.06 25.14
C ASP A 247 1.89 1.38 24.79
N PRO A 248 2.35 0.39 25.58
CA PRO A 248 3.58 -0.36 25.29
C PRO A 248 3.62 -0.97 23.88
N LYS A 249 2.50 -1.45 23.33
CA LYS A 249 2.45 -1.99 21.97
C LYS A 249 2.72 -0.96 20.90
N PHE A 250 2.34 0.31 21.11
CA PHE A 250 2.71 1.35 20.17
C PHE A 250 4.22 1.56 20.17
N LYS A 251 4.84 1.59 21.36
CA LYS A 251 6.29 1.77 21.51
C LYS A 251 7.08 0.67 20.81
N GLU A 252 6.61 -0.58 20.86
CA GLU A 252 7.20 -1.73 20.14
C GLU A 252 7.10 -1.60 18.61
N LEU A 253 6.01 -1.00 18.10
CA LEU A 253 5.73 -0.90 16.67
C LEU A 253 6.08 0.46 16.05
N LYS A 254 6.54 1.42 16.86
CA LYS A 254 6.73 2.83 16.45
C LYS A 254 7.64 2.97 15.23
N ASP A 255 8.71 2.19 15.18
CA ASP A 255 9.70 2.24 14.09
C ASP A 255 9.20 1.59 12.79
N TRP A 256 8.05 0.90 12.85
CA TRP A 256 7.35 0.31 11.71
C TRP A 256 6.21 1.21 11.20
N MET A 257 6.02 2.39 11.80
CA MET A 257 5.01 3.34 11.33
C MET A 257 5.45 4.01 10.03
N PRO A 258 4.52 4.37 9.12
CA PRO A 258 4.87 5.05 7.89
C PRO A 258 5.66 6.34 8.15
N GLY A 259 6.89 6.41 7.62
CA GLY A 259 7.81 7.52 7.88
C GLY A 259 7.21 8.88 7.53
N SER A 260 6.50 8.98 6.40
CA SER A 260 5.83 10.22 5.97
C SER A 260 4.80 10.74 6.98
N LEU A 261 4.04 9.84 7.63
CA LEU A 261 3.06 10.21 8.65
C LEU A 261 3.75 10.60 9.96
N MET A 262 4.76 9.83 10.37
CA MET A 262 5.51 10.12 11.59
C MET A 262 6.25 11.45 11.51
N ASP A 263 6.86 11.74 10.36
CA ASP A 263 7.62 12.97 10.14
C ASP A 263 6.70 14.20 10.08
N ASP A 264 5.52 14.08 9.47
CA ASP A 264 4.49 15.13 9.50
C ASP A 264 4.06 15.44 10.96
N LEU A 265 3.69 14.41 11.72
CA LEU A 265 3.26 14.58 13.11
C LEU A 265 4.37 15.15 14.01
N LYS A 266 5.62 14.71 13.85
CA LYS A 266 6.77 15.28 14.56
C LYS A 266 7.00 16.75 14.22
N LYS A 267 7.03 17.09 12.91
CA LYS A 267 7.23 18.46 12.42
C LYS A 267 6.17 19.42 12.98
N ARG A 268 4.95 18.91 13.17
CA ARG A 268 3.80 19.64 13.70
C ARG A 268 3.66 19.58 15.22
N LYS A 269 4.56 18.88 15.92
CA LYS A 269 4.54 18.68 17.39
C LYS A 269 3.24 18.04 17.89
N LEU A 270 2.77 17.02 17.18
CA LEU A 270 1.52 16.28 17.47
C LEU A 270 1.75 14.91 18.13
N LEU A 271 3.00 14.52 18.35
CA LEU A 271 3.37 13.33 19.12
C LEU A 271 3.70 13.72 20.56
#